data_AF-A0AAU8X8K2-F1
#
_entry.id   AF-A0AAU8X8K2-F1
#
_cell.length_a   1.000
_cell.length_b   1.000
_cell.length_c   1.000
_cell.angle_alpha   90.00
_cell.angle_beta   90.00
_cell.angle_gamma   90.00
#
_symmetry.space_group_name_H-M   'P 1'
#
loop_
_entity.id
_entity.type
_entity.pdbx_description
1 polymer ?
#
loop_
_entity_poly.entity_id
_entity_poly.type
_entity_poly.pdbx_seq_one_letter_code
_entity_poly.pdbx_strand_id
1 'polypeptide(L)'
;MSINRTNFLASVIVLVASSGVSANCFRIDGSTNPAPSSNTYLEPGMGNRVAWTGSTDSTGYVSGVSVPNTINLNSSAFQPDGTILASGIQTIYAATGNILDPESVLFRCQPGDENSLYEYFSTNGDDARRGMIEIGTAAGLGEGIYRTEAQDIGLRITNLTTMQTLSRYYKGRQLTGLDKDSQGWTLVKAKNFSTQFKVDYIKVAGSIGHTGDFHYYIAPSGYLTFVGPGIPSNYTEGSDAAAKYLGHFAYWPASLANGWGIKVRRAATCAVTNVTPTVTFPPISVEELESGGVRQVPIDIRFDCQTGAPASTGLIKFVSGTSLNQTAMGILVQPANAAAAQAEGLATGGGCNICFPMVMV
;
A
#
# COMPACT_ATOMS: atom_id res chain seq x y z
N MET A 1 -74.16 44.67 -46.35
CA MET A 1 -72.87 45.39 -46.35
C MET A 1 -72.53 45.75 -44.92
N SER A 2 -71.71 44.94 -44.24
CA SER A 2 -70.92 45.30 -43.05
C SER A 2 -70.20 44.04 -42.57
N ILE A 3 -68.91 44.21 -42.29
CA ILE A 3 -67.87 43.22 -42.01
C ILE A 3 -67.61 43.16 -40.49
N ASN A 4 -67.00 42.06 -40.01
CA ASN A 4 -66.20 41.85 -38.78
C ASN A 4 -66.90 41.16 -37.60
N ARG A 5 -66.25 40.34 -36.76
CA ARG A 5 -64.89 39.73 -36.73
C ARG A 5 -64.96 38.58 -35.72
N THR A 6 -64.32 37.48 -36.08
CA THR A 6 -63.91 36.36 -35.24
C THR A 6 -63.01 36.84 -34.09
N ASN A 7 -63.27 36.42 -32.86
CA ASN A 7 -62.30 36.51 -31.75
C ASN A 7 -61.90 35.08 -31.33
N PHE A 8 -60.69 34.69 -31.74
CA PHE A 8 -60.01 33.47 -31.31
C PHE A 8 -59.09 33.87 -30.14
N LEU A 9 -59.33 33.32 -28.95
CA LEU A 9 -58.44 33.47 -27.79
C LEU A 9 -57.23 32.55 -27.99
N ALA A 10 -56.05 33.15 -28.19
CA ALA A 10 -54.77 32.43 -28.22
C ALA A 10 -54.17 32.42 -26.80
N SER A 11 -54.09 31.23 -26.20
CA SER A 11 -53.30 30.98 -24.99
C SER A 11 -51.81 30.97 -25.35
N VAL A 12 -51.05 31.93 -24.83
CA VAL A 12 -49.59 31.96 -24.92
C VAL A 12 -49.02 31.11 -23.77
N ILE A 13 -48.60 29.89 -24.07
CA ILE A 13 -47.75 29.10 -23.18
C ILE A 13 -46.31 29.59 -23.40
N VAL A 14 -45.79 30.33 -22.43
CA VAL A 14 -44.36 30.68 -22.38
C VAL A 14 -43.60 29.42 -21.99
N LEU A 15 -43.02 28.72 -22.98
CA LEU A 15 -41.95 27.76 -22.72
C LEU A 15 -40.73 28.56 -22.27
N VAL A 16 -40.50 28.57 -20.96
CA VAL A 16 -39.20 28.94 -20.40
C VAL A 16 -38.23 27.84 -20.83
N ALA A 17 -37.50 28.08 -21.90
CA ALA A 17 -36.33 27.28 -22.23
C ALA A 17 -35.32 27.51 -21.09
N SER A 18 -35.27 26.56 -20.15
CA SER A 18 -34.11 26.42 -19.27
C SER A 18 -32.93 26.13 -20.19
N SER A 19 -32.11 27.13 -20.49
CA SER A 19 -30.75 26.90 -20.96
C SER A 19 -30.11 26.04 -19.88
N GLY A 20 -30.01 24.73 -20.13
CA GLY A 20 -29.29 23.83 -19.25
C GLY A 20 -27.88 24.37 -19.14
N VAL A 21 -27.58 25.07 -18.04
CA VAL A 21 -26.22 25.35 -17.66
C VAL A 21 -25.63 23.97 -17.44
N SER A 22 -24.79 23.54 -18.38
CA SER A 22 -23.94 22.37 -18.16
C SER A 22 -23.11 22.71 -16.92
N ALA A 23 -23.53 22.17 -15.80
CA ALA A 23 -22.84 22.37 -14.56
C ALA A 23 -21.44 21.76 -14.67
N ASN A 24 -20.41 22.48 -14.23
CA ASN A 24 -19.01 22.15 -14.51
C ASN A 24 -18.15 22.29 -13.25
N CYS A 25 -17.30 21.30 -13.03
CA CYS A 25 -16.16 21.34 -12.14
C CYS A 25 -14.91 21.75 -12.91
N PHE A 26 -14.03 22.50 -12.22
CA PHE A 26 -12.77 22.98 -12.77
C PHE A 26 -11.64 22.50 -11.88
N ARG A 27 -10.58 21.96 -12.49
CA ARG A 27 -9.33 21.66 -11.80
C ARG A 27 -8.71 22.95 -11.29
N ILE A 28 -8.30 22.94 -10.03
CA ILE A 28 -7.50 24.00 -9.44
C ILE A 28 -6.05 23.55 -9.50
N ASP A 29 -5.26 24.18 -10.36
CA ASP A 29 -3.83 23.94 -10.54
C ASP A 29 -3.04 25.25 -10.69
N GLY A 30 -1.76 25.19 -10.34
CA GLY A 30 -0.85 26.34 -10.37
C GLY A 30 -0.88 27.19 -9.08
N SER A 31 0.17 28.02 -8.89
CA SER A 31 0.38 28.80 -7.66
C SER A 31 -0.30 30.18 -7.67
N THR A 32 -0.69 30.70 -8.84
CA THR A 32 -1.27 32.04 -8.96
C THR A 32 -2.79 31.99 -8.86
N ASN A 33 -3.37 32.85 -8.03
CA ASN A 33 -4.82 33.00 -7.92
C ASN A 33 -5.33 33.98 -9.01
N PRO A 34 -6.25 33.56 -9.90
CA PRO A 34 -6.80 34.45 -10.92
C PRO A 34 -7.77 35.48 -10.35
N ALA A 35 -8.34 36.32 -11.21
CA ALA A 35 -9.38 37.28 -10.82
C ALA A 35 -10.63 36.56 -10.25
N PRO A 36 -11.38 37.19 -9.32
CA PRO A 36 -12.56 36.60 -8.69
C PRO A 36 -13.67 36.11 -9.62
N SER A 37 -13.69 36.59 -10.86
CA SER A 37 -14.60 36.16 -11.93
C SER A 37 -14.20 34.86 -12.63
N SER A 38 -13.00 34.34 -12.35
CA SER A 38 -12.53 33.06 -12.92
C SER A 38 -13.18 31.86 -12.25
N ASN A 39 -13.49 30.83 -13.02
CA ASN A 39 -13.99 29.56 -12.49
C ASN A 39 -12.95 28.86 -11.59
N THR A 40 -11.66 29.11 -11.81
CA THR A 40 -10.56 28.56 -11.00
C THR A 40 -10.10 29.50 -9.88
N TYR A 41 -10.82 30.61 -9.63
CA TYR A 41 -10.55 31.46 -8.48
C TYR A 41 -10.71 30.68 -7.17
N LEU A 42 -9.83 30.94 -6.21
CA LEU A 42 -9.98 30.46 -4.84
C LEU A 42 -10.08 31.65 -3.87
N GLU A 43 -11.17 31.72 -3.12
CA GLU A 43 -11.36 32.77 -2.11
C GLU A 43 -10.29 32.68 -1.01
N PRO A 44 -9.61 33.79 -0.66
CA PRO A 44 -8.64 33.80 0.43
C PRO A 44 -9.24 33.27 1.75
N GLY A 45 -8.55 32.33 2.38
CA GLY A 45 -9.00 31.71 3.64
C GLY A 45 -9.91 30.48 3.47
N MET A 46 -10.36 30.18 2.25
CA MET A 46 -11.25 29.03 1.99
C MET A 46 -10.52 27.72 1.64
N GLY A 47 -9.19 27.74 1.69
CA GLY A 47 -8.33 26.58 1.43
C GLY A 47 -7.01 27.01 0.80
N ASN A 48 -6.18 26.02 0.47
CA ASN A 48 -4.86 26.24 -0.10
C ASN A 48 -4.85 25.94 -1.60
N ARG A 49 -4.27 26.84 -2.38
CA ARG A 49 -3.98 26.62 -3.80
C ARG A 49 -2.61 26.01 -3.92
N VAL A 50 -2.52 24.84 -4.56
CA VAL A 50 -1.27 24.11 -4.75
C VAL A 50 -1.15 23.66 -6.19
N ALA A 51 0.06 23.76 -6.75
CA ALA A 51 0.35 23.13 -8.03
C ALA A 51 0.48 21.62 -7.80
N TRP A 52 -0.25 20.81 -8.55
CA TRP A 52 -0.18 19.35 -8.46
C TRP A 52 -0.25 18.75 -9.86
N THR A 53 0.52 17.69 -10.10
CA THR A 53 0.68 17.11 -11.45
C THR A 53 -0.47 16.18 -11.79
N GLY A 54 -0.92 15.39 -10.81
CA GLY A 54 -1.84 14.28 -11.00
C GLY A 54 -1.11 12.95 -11.02
N SER A 55 -1.78 11.89 -11.47
CA SER A 55 -1.25 10.51 -11.39
C SER A 55 -0.40 10.16 -12.62
N THR A 56 0.87 10.51 -12.63
CA THR A 56 1.85 10.00 -13.61
C THR A 56 2.54 8.73 -13.13
N ASP A 57 3.24 8.04 -14.03
CA ASP A 57 4.09 6.88 -13.74
C ASP A 57 5.08 7.12 -12.59
N SER A 58 5.66 8.33 -12.52
CA SER A 58 6.64 8.71 -11.50
C SER A 58 6.02 9.34 -10.24
N THR A 59 4.75 9.76 -10.29
CA THR A 59 4.06 10.25 -9.09
C THR A 59 3.74 9.11 -8.13
N GLY A 60 3.78 9.38 -6.83
CA GLY A 60 3.78 8.34 -5.79
C GLY A 60 5.16 7.80 -5.44
N TYR A 61 6.23 8.24 -6.13
CA TYR A 61 7.62 8.07 -5.69
C TYR A 61 7.93 8.92 -4.45
N VAL A 62 7.31 10.11 -4.38
CA VAL A 62 7.53 11.07 -3.31
C VAL A 62 6.70 10.63 -2.11
N SER A 63 7.37 10.02 -1.14
CA SER A 63 6.93 9.87 0.25
C SER A 63 5.67 9.02 0.51
N GLY A 64 5.86 7.91 1.20
CA GLY A 64 4.83 7.48 2.16
C GLY A 64 4.22 6.11 1.97
N VAL A 65 4.70 5.22 1.09
CA VAL A 65 4.41 3.80 1.34
C VAL A 65 5.25 3.39 2.56
N SER A 66 4.66 3.35 3.76
CA SER A 66 5.35 2.89 4.98
C SER A 66 5.61 1.38 5.00
N VAL A 67 5.76 0.76 3.82
CA VAL A 67 6.17 -0.63 3.70
C VAL A 67 7.68 -0.73 3.90
N PRO A 68 8.18 -1.80 4.53
CA PRO A 68 9.60 -2.08 4.57
C PRO A 68 10.23 -2.03 3.17
N ASN A 69 11.38 -1.35 3.05
CA ASN A 69 12.19 -1.33 1.82
C ASN A 69 12.79 -2.70 1.47
N THR A 70 12.54 -3.72 2.28
CA THR A 70 13.02 -5.09 2.09
C THR A 70 11.92 -6.08 2.42
N ILE A 71 11.63 -6.97 1.48
CA ILE A 71 10.75 -8.11 1.63
C ILE A 71 11.60 -9.37 1.70
N ASN A 72 11.47 -10.14 2.78
CA ASN A 72 12.07 -11.47 2.87
C ASN A 72 11.07 -12.49 2.32
N LEU A 73 11.53 -13.29 1.35
CA LEU A 73 10.70 -14.27 0.68
C LEU A 73 11.27 -15.67 0.81
N ASN A 74 10.43 -16.55 1.34
CA ASN A 74 10.77 -17.90 1.76
C ASN A 74 9.93 -18.93 0.98
N SER A 75 10.33 -20.21 1.05
CA SER A 75 9.54 -21.31 0.49
C SER A 75 8.21 -21.49 1.22
N SER A 76 7.23 -22.09 0.55
CA SER A 76 5.89 -22.31 1.11
C SER A 76 5.85 -23.19 2.35
N ALA A 77 6.91 -23.96 2.62
CA ALA A 77 7.05 -24.73 3.86
C ALA A 77 7.27 -23.84 5.11
N PHE A 78 7.85 -22.64 4.92
CA PHE A 78 8.17 -21.70 6.01
C PHE A 78 7.30 -20.45 5.96
N GLN A 79 6.79 -20.12 4.78
CA GLN A 79 5.98 -18.96 4.51
C GLN A 79 4.86 -19.37 3.55
N PRO A 80 3.75 -19.94 4.07
CA PRO A 80 2.65 -20.40 3.24
C PRO A 80 2.04 -19.24 2.44
N ASP A 81 1.38 -19.59 1.33
CA ASP A 81 0.65 -18.61 0.52
C ASP A 81 -0.42 -17.90 1.36
N GLY A 82 -0.60 -16.60 1.09
CA GLY A 82 -1.42 -15.71 1.92
C GLY A 82 -0.67 -15.02 3.05
N THR A 83 0.58 -15.40 3.35
CA THR A 83 1.39 -14.67 4.35
C THR A 83 1.61 -13.22 3.92
N ILE A 84 1.34 -12.27 4.82
CA ILE A 84 1.70 -10.86 4.62
C ILE A 84 3.23 -10.72 4.78
N LEU A 85 3.89 -10.39 3.69
CA LEU A 85 5.34 -10.23 3.58
C LEU A 85 5.81 -8.85 4.05
N ALA A 86 5.00 -7.85 3.74
CA ALA A 86 5.19 -6.45 4.10
C ALA A 86 3.84 -5.76 4.05
N SER A 87 3.65 -4.77 4.94
CA SER A 87 2.44 -3.96 4.99
C SER A 87 2.83 -2.51 5.28
N GLY A 88 2.07 -1.57 4.75
CA GLY A 88 2.21 -0.14 5.04
C GLY A 88 0.96 0.63 4.70
N ILE A 89 0.93 1.89 5.09
CA ILE A 89 -0.15 2.84 4.79
C ILE A 89 0.44 3.92 3.90
N GLN A 90 -0.18 4.13 2.75
CA GLN A 90 0.10 5.24 1.86
C GLN A 90 -0.95 6.34 2.00
N THR A 91 -0.50 7.59 2.02
CA THR A 91 -1.38 8.76 2.00
C THR A 91 -1.42 9.42 0.64
N ILE A 92 -2.56 9.98 0.23
CA ILE A 92 -2.66 10.72 -1.04
C ILE A 92 -1.90 12.05 -1.03
N TYR A 93 -1.58 12.57 0.16
CA TYR A 93 -0.96 13.89 0.34
C TYR A 93 0.43 14.03 -0.27
N ALA A 94 1.10 12.93 -0.63
CA ALA A 94 2.36 12.99 -1.37
C ALA A 94 2.29 12.23 -2.71
N ALA A 95 1.08 11.78 -3.09
CA ALA A 95 0.85 10.92 -4.25
C ALA A 95 0.54 11.69 -5.55
N THR A 96 0.65 13.02 -5.58
CA THR A 96 0.30 13.89 -6.73
C THR A 96 1.47 14.56 -7.42
N GLY A 97 2.70 14.19 -7.05
CA GLY A 97 3.94 14.82 -7.53
C GLY A 97 4.35 16.07 -6.74
N ASN A 98 3.45 16.65 -5.96
CA ASN A 98 3.71 17.67 -4.94
C ASN A 98 3.07 17.27 -3.62
N ILE A 99 3.50 17.88 -2.52
CA ILE A 99 2.88 17.65 -1.21
C ILE A 99 1.60 18.49 -1.13
N LEU A 100 0.47 17.82 -0.89
CA LEU A 100 -0.81 18.41 -0.55
C LEU A 100 -0.96 18.45 0.97
N ASP A 101 -1.74 19.40 1.46
CA ASP A 101 -2.28 19.39 2.81
C ASP A 101 -3.80 19.10 2.77
N PRO A 102 -4.46 18.78 3.90
CA PRO A 102 -5.89 18.49 3.93
C PRO A 102 -6.79 19.58 3.33
N GLU A 103 -6.40 20.85 3.42
CA GLU A 103 -7.12 22.02 2.91
C GLU A 103 -6.73 22.43 1.49
N SER A 104 -5.81 21.70 0.85
CA SER A 104 -5.48 21.89 -0.56
C SER A 104 -6.72 21.66 -1.44
N VAL A 105 -7.16 22.68 -2.16
CA VAL A 105 -8.33 22.62 -3.05
C VAL A 105 -7.88 22.06 -4.40
N LEU A 106 -8.45 20.93 -4.80
CA LEU A 106 -8.10 20.24 -6.05
C LEU A 106 -9.09 20.56 -7.17
N PHE A 107 -10.36 20.74 -6.82
CA PHE A 107 -11.42 21.11 -7.77
C PHE A 107 -12.36 22.15 -7.16
N ARG A 108 -12.91 23.01 -8.02
CA ARG A 108 -13.98 23.96 -7.70
C ARG A 108 -15.14 23.71 -8.65
N CYS A 109 -16.34 23.48 -8.11
CA CYS A 109 -17.52 23.08 -8.85
C CYS A 109 -18.66 24.08 -8.68
N GLN A 110 -19.51 24.19 -9.69
CA GLN A 110 -20.60 25.16 -9.69
C GLN A 110 -21.64 24.85 -8.58
N PRO A 111 -22.39 25.87 -8.13
CA PRO A 111 -23.47 25.67 -7.15
C PRO A 111 -24.48 24.62 -7.66
N GLY A 112 -24.83 23.65 -6.81
CA GLY A 112 -25.79 22.58 -7.14
C GLY A 112 -25.17 21.25 -7.58
N ASP A 113 -23.86 21.20 -7.84
CA ASP A 113 -23.16 19.97 -8.28
C ASP A 113 -22.78 19.01 -7.16
N GLU A 114 -23.00 19.40 -5.90
CA GLU A 114 -22.51 18.71 -4.70
C GLU A 114 -22.90 17.22 -4.65
N ASN A 115 -24.04 16.88 -5.24
CA ASN A 115 -24.57 15.53 -5.25
C ASN A 115 -24.04 14.65 -6.40
N SER A 116 -23.25 15.23 -7.29
CA SER A 116 -22.70 14.59 -8.49
C SER A 116 -21.18 14.41 -8.41
N LEU A 117 -20.60 14.61 -7.22
CA LEU A 117 -19.15 14.57 -7.01
C LEU A 117 -18.75 13.24 -6.36
N TYR A 118 -17.87 12.50 -7.04
CA TYR A 118 -17.45 11.17 -6.62
C TYR A 118 -15.92 11.06 -6.64
N GLU A 119 -15.42 10.16 -5.82
CA GLU A 119 -14.13 9.53 -6.08
C GLU A 119 -14.36 8.12 -6.58
N TYR A 120 -13.57 7.72 -7.57
CA TYR A 120 -13.42 6.31 -7.94
C TYR A 120 -11.99 5.86 -7.74
N PHE A 121 -11.81 4.58 -7.45
CA PHE A 121 -10.51 3.97 -7.27
C PHE A 121 -10.47 2.58 -7.89
N SER A 122 -9.30 2.23 -8.41
CA SER A 122 -9.05 0.95 -9.09
C SER A 122 -7.58 0.58 -8.99
N THR A 123 -7.26 -0.68 -9.26
CA THR A 123 -5.87 -1.05 -9.59
C THR A 123 -5.49 -0.51 -10.97
N ASN A 124 -4.20 -0.47 -11.26
CA ASN A 124 -3.74 -0.11 -12.58
C ASN A 124 -4.10 -1.25 -13.56
N GLY A 125 -5.09 -1.00 -14.41
CA GLY A 125 -5.69 -1.98 -15.31
C GLY A 125 -4.92 -2.22 -16.61
N ASP A 126 -3.99 -1.35 -17.00
CA ASP A 126 -3.27 -1.47 -18.27
C ASP A 126 -1.88 -2.13 -18.15
N ASP A 127 -1.35 -2.25 -16.93
CA ASP A 127 -0.08 -2.92 -16.66
C ASP A 127 -0.26 -4.30 -16.03
N ALA A 128 -0.01 -5.32 -16.84
CA ALA A 128 0.00 -6.72 -16.44
C ALA A 128 0.89 -6.97 -15.19
N ARG A 129 1.96 -6.21 -14.98
CA ARG A 129 2.92 -6.39 -13.87
C ARG A 129 2.53 -5.61 -12.61
N ARG A 130 1.51 -4.75 -12.66
CA ARG A 130 1.18 -3.84 -11.57
C ARG A 130 -0.32 -3.62 -11.44
N GLY A 131 -1.08 -4.64 -11.06
CA GLY A 131 -2.49 -4.43 -10.71
C GLY A 131 -3.51 -4.85 -11.76
N MET A 132 -3.11 -5.20 -12.98
CA MET A 132 -4.09 -5.65 -14.00
C MET A 132 -4.59 -7.08 -13.76
N ILE A 133 -3.70 -7.98 -13.35
CA ILE A 133 -3.97 -9.42 -13.28
C ILE A 133 -4.23 -9.81 -11.83
N GLU A 134 -5.48 -10.21 -11.54
CA GLU A 134 -5.86 -10.82 -10.27
C GLU A 134 -5.27 -12.24 -10.20
N ILE A 135 -4.63 -12.58 -9.08
CA ILE A 135 -3.93 -13.85 -8.85
C ILE A 135 -4.36 -14.54 -7.56
N GLY A 136 -5.10 -13.86 -6.68
CA GLY A 136 -5.55 -14.40 -5.40
C GLY A 136 -6.58 -15.51 -5.56
N THR A 137 -7.53 -15.35 -6.50
CA THR A 137 -8.59 -16.36 -6.73
C THR A 137 -8.00 -17.70 -7.16
N ALA A 138 -7.10 -17.68 -8.16
CA ALA A 138 -6.44 -18.88 -8.66
C ALA A 138 -5.53 -19.54 -7.60
N ALA A 139 -5.02 -18.76 -6.64
CA ALA A 139 -4.21 -19.25 -5.52
C ALA A 139 -5.05 -19.67 -4.29
N GLY A 140 -6.38 -19.57 -4.35
CA GLY A 140 -7.26 -19.91 -3.22
C GLY A 140 -7.22 -18.89 -2.06
N LEU A 141 -6.75 -17.67 -2.31
CA LEU A 141 -6.61 -16.60 -1.32
C LEU A 141 -7.74 -15.57 -1.33
N GLY A 142 -8.74 -15.78 -2.19
CA GLY A 142 -9.82 -14.84 -2.46
C GLY A 142 -9.43 -13.75 -3.45
N GLU A 143 -10.42 -12.97 -3.88
CA GLU A 143 -10.23 -11.86 -4.83
C GLU A 143 -9.46 -10.69 -4.20
N GLY A 144 -8.78 -9.92 -5.05
CA GLY A 144 -8.21 -8.62 -4.68
C GLY A 144 -6.71 -8.64 -4.42
N ILE A 145 -6.05 -9.75 -4.78
CA ILE A 145 -4.59 -9.86 -4.79
C ILE A 145 -4.14 -9.82 -6.24
N TYR A 146 -3.36 -8.83 -6.59
CA TYR A 146 -2.93 -8.59 -7.96
C TYR A 146 -1.45 -8.88 -8.14
N ARG A 147 -1.09 -9.28 -9.36
CA ARG A 147 0.27 -9.57 -9.75
C ARG A 147 1.16 -8.33 -9.58
N THR A 148 2.37 -8.56 -9.07
CA THR A 148 3.45 -7.57 -9.04
C THR A 148 4.52 -7.90 -10.08
N GLU A 149 5.53 -7.05 -10.21
CA GLU A 149 6.68 -7.35 -11.07
C GLU A 149 7.54 -8.49 -10.51
N ALA A 150 7.54 -8.68 -9.19
CA ALA A 150 8.35 -9.70 -8.52
C ALA A 150 7.62 -11.05 -8.46
N GLN A 151 8.36 -12.12 -8.79
CA GLN A 151 7.88 -13.48 -8.69
C GLN A 151 7.49 -13.82 -7.24
N ASP A 152 6.46 -14.63 -7.08
CA ASP A 152 5.96 -15.13 -5.79
C ASP A 152 5.33 -14.06 -4.86
N ILE A 153 5.16 -12.82 -5.34
CA ILE A 153 4.65 -11.69 -4.56
C ILE A 153 3.41 -11.11 -5.25
N GLY A 154 2.30 -11.12 -4.52
CA GLY A 154 1.06 -10.40 -4.87
C GLY A 154 0.92 -9.10 -4.09
N LEU A 155 0.06 -8.22 -4.57
CA LEU A 155 -0.25 -6.92 -3.99
C LEU A 155 -1.74 -6.80 -3.72
N ARG A 156 -2.09 -6.36 -2.52
CA ARG A 156 -3.45 -5.97 -2.17
C ARG A 156 -3.45 -4.54 -1.65
N ILE A 157 -4.28 -3.69 -2.26
CA ILE A 157 -4.46 -2.30 -1.83
C ILE A 157 -5.86 -2.17 -1.26
N THR A 158 -5.99 -1.66 -0.03
CA THR A 158 -7.27 -1.47 0.65
C THR A 158 -7.49 0.00 0.93
N ASN A 159 -8.58 0.55 0.43
CA ASN A 159 -9.03 1.89 0.78
C ASN A 159 -9.52 1.88 2.24
N LEU A 160 -8.87 2.64 3.13
CA LEU A 160 -9.22 2.63 4.56
C LEU A 160 -10.45 3.47 4.90
N THR A 161 -10.94 4.28 3.96
CA THR A 161 -12.19 5.04 4.13
C THR A 161 -13.41 4.16 3.87
N THR A 162 -13.38 3.39 2.77
CA THR A 162 -14.49 2.51 2.38
C THR A 162 -14.32 1.07 2.89
N MET A 163 -13.14 0.72 3.40
CA MET A 163 -12.72 -0.65 3.72
C MET A 163 -12.77 -1.62 2.53
N GLN A 164 -12.84 -1.10 1.31
CA GLN A 164 -12.86 -1.93 0.10
C GLN A 164 -11.45 -2.13 -0.43
N THR A 165 -11.13 -3.37 -0.78
CA THR A 165 -9.96 -3.70 -1.59
C THR A 165 -10.14 -3.19 -3.01
N LEU A 166 -9.11 -2.54 -3.56
CA LEU A 166 -9.08 -2.09 -4.95
C LEU A 166 -9.23 -3.27 -5.89
N SER A 167 -9.85 -3.01 -7.04
CA SER A 167 -9.94 -3.96 -8.15
C SER A 167 -9.65 -3.30 -9.47
N ARG A 168 -9.42 -4.09 -10.52
CA ARG A 168 -9.31 -3.59 -11.91
C ARG A 168 -10.58 -2.85 -12.36
N TYR A 169 -11.71 -3.25 -11.81
CA TYR A 169 -12.98 -2.56 -12.02
C TYR A 169 -13.12 -1.42 -11.01
N TYR A 170 -13.53 -0.24 -11.46
CA TYR A 170 -13.69 0.93 -10.58
C TYR A 170 -14.69 0.64 -9.47
N LYS A 171 -14.32 1.01 -8.26
CA LYS A 171 -15.21 1.15 -7.10
C LYS A 171 -15.35 2.62 -6.76
N GLY A 172 -16.46 3.00 -6.14
CA GLY A 172 -16.73 4.41 -5.94
C GLY A 172 -17.44 4.77 -4.65
N ARG A 173 -17.30 6.05 -4.27
CA ARG A 173 -18.20 6.67 -3.31
C ARG A 173 -18.42 8.13 -3.65
N GLN A 174 -19.57 8.64 -3.20
CA GLN A 174 -19.84 10.06 -3.24
C GLN A 174 -18.93 10.80 -2.25
N LEU A 175 -18.48 12.00 -2.65
CA LEU A 175 -17.73 12.89 -1.78
C LEU A 175 -18.67 13.62 -0.82
N THR A 176 -18.20 13.82 0.41
CA THR A 176 -18.97 14.43 1.50
C THR A 176 -18.12 15.42 2.28
N GLY A 177 -18.74 16.26 3.11
CA GLY A 177 -18.05 17.27 3.91
C GLY A 177 -17.40 18.36 3.03
N LEU A 178 -18.09 18.72 1.94
CA LEU A 178 -17.62 19.69 0.96
C LEU A 178 -17.90 21.11 1.46
N ASP A 179 -16.88 21.97 1.38
CA ASP A 179 -17.00 23.37 1.74
C ASP A 179 -17.59 24.17 0.57
N LYS A 180 -18.23 25.31 0.86
CA LYS A 180 -18.66 26.28 -0.16
C LYS A 180 -17.99 27.62 0.06
N ASP A 181 -17.62 28.29 -1.03
CA ASP A 181 -17.14 29.67 -0.97
C ASP A 181 -18.30 30.69 -0.87
N SER A 182 -17.97 31.97 -0.69
CA SER A 182 -18.97 33.06 -0.59
C SER A 182 -19.81 33.25 -1.85
N GLN A 183 -19.36 32.72 -2.99
CA GLN A 183 -20.09 32.72 -4.26
C GLN A 183 -20.98 31.47 -4.41
N GLY A 184 -21.00 30.58 -3.42
CA GLY A 184 -21.77 29.34 -3.39
C GLY A 184 -21.13 28.20 -4.18
N TRP A 185 -19.90 28.35 -4.69
CA TRP A 185 -19.20 27.29 -5.39
C TRP A 185 -18.69 26.24 -4.40
N THR A 186 -18.73 24.99 -4.82
CA THR A 186 -18.30 23.86 -4.00
C THR A 186 -16.80 23.64 -4.15
N LEU A 187 -16.09 23.47 -3.04
CA LEU A 187 -14.65 23.24 -2.99
C LEU A 187 -14.38 21.77 -2.66
N VAL A 188 -13.72 21.07 -3.59
CA VAL A 188 -13.28 19.69 -3.38
C VAL A 188 -11.81 19.72 -2.93
N LYS A 189 -11.60 19.48 -1.65
CA LYS A 189 -10.30 19.50 -0.99
C LYS A 189 -9.70 18.10 -0.89
N ALA A 190 -8.39 18.02 -0.70
CA ALA A 190 -7.68 16.76 -0.53
C ALA A 190 -8.29 15.90 0.60
N LYS A 191 -8.73 16.51 1.71
CA LYS A 191 -9.41 15.80 2.82
C LYS A 191 -10.74 15.14 2.45
N ASN A 192 -11.39 15.56 1.36
CA ASN A 192 -12.69 14.99 0.96
C ASN A 192 -12.54 13.61 0.32
N PHE A 193 -11.37 13.34 -0.24
CA PHE A 193 -11.00 12.06 -0.82
C PHE A 193 -10.64 11.01 0.24
N SER A 194 -10.53 9.76 -0.18
CA SER A 194 -9.91 8.70 0.60
C SER A 194 -8.45 9.03 0.79
N THR A 195 -8.08 9.36 2.02
CA THR A 195 -6.75 9.90 2.30
C THR A 195 -5.71 8.83 2.57
N GLN A 196 -6.12 7.62 2.97
CA GLN A 196 -5.23 6.53 3.37
C GLN A 196 -5.58 5.21 2.70
N PHE A 197 -4.55 4.52 2.23
CA PHE A 197 -4.63 3.21 1.60
C PHE A 197 -3.64 2.25 2.26
N LYS A 198 -4.12 1.10 2.70
CA LYS A 198 -3.24 0.02 3.19
C LYS A 198 -2.73 -0.79 2.01
N VAL A 199 -1.42 -1.01 1.97
CA VAL A 199 -0.71 -1.74 0.92
C VAL A 199 -0.08 -2.98 1.55
N ASP A 200 -0.59 -4.16 1.20
CA ASP A 200 -0.07 -5.46 1.62
C ASP A 200 0.64 -6.14 0.44
N TYR A 201 1.89 -6.54 0.66
CA TYR A 201 2.58 -7.51 -0.18
C TYR A 201 2.37 -8.90 0.40
N ILE A 202 1.92 -9.84 -0.42
CA ILE A 202 1.41 -11.14 0.03
C ILE A 202 2.15 -12.24 -0.71
N LYS A 203 2.48 -13.33 -0.01
CA LYS A 203 3.08 -14.52 -0.60
C LYS A 203 2.05 -15.20 -1.53
N VAL A 204 2.42 -15.39 -2.79
CA VAL A 204 1.62 -16.15 -3.77
C VAL A 204 2.56 -17.00 -4.62
N ALA A 205 2.85 -18.24 -4.21
CA ALA A 205 3.83 -19.10 -4.87
C ALA A 205 3.49 -19.36 -6.35
N GLY A 206 4.52 -19.34 -7.19
CA GLY A 206 4.40 -19.59 -8.62
C GLY A 206 3.80 -18.42 -9.41
N SER A 207 3.48 -17.30 -8.78
CA SER A 207 3.02 -16.10 -9.50
C SER A 207 4.11 -15.60 -10.45
N ILE A 208 3.70 -15.19 -11.66
CA ILE A 208 4.63 -14.74 -12.70
C ILE A 208 5.27 -13.41 -12.28
N GLY A 209 6.59 -13.32 -12.40
CA GLY A 209 7.39 -12.11 -12.19
C GLY A 209 8.87 -12.42 -12.32
N HIS A 210 9.74 -11.44 -12.09
CA HIS A 210 11.18 -11.65 -12.04
C HIS A 210 11.67 -11.95 -10.62
N THR A 211 12.81 -12.62 -10.51
CA THR A 211 13.37 -13.05 -9.21
C THR A 211 14.13 -11.96 -8.44
N GLY A 212 14.42 -10.83 -9.10
CA GLY A 212 15.12 -9.68 -8.51
C GLY A 212 14.22 -8.67 -7.78
N ASP A 213 14.81 -7.52 -7.48
CA ASP A 213 14.20 -6.38 -6.79
C ASP A 213 13.15 -5.65 -7.65
N PHE A 214 12.32 -4.82 -7.01
CA PHE A 214 11.37 -3.92 -7.67
C PHE A 214 12.10 -2.72 -8.29
N HIS A 215 12.68 -2.88 -9.48
CA HIS A 215 13.43 -1.84 -10.18
C HIS A 215 13.17 -1.77 -11.69
N TYR A 216 12.36 -2.67 -12.24
CA TYR A 216 12.31 -2.84 -13.68
C TYR A 216 11.51 -1.74 -14.38
N TYR A 217 10.50 -1.21 -13.72
CA TYR A 217 9.63 -0.17 -14.26
C TYR A 217 9.24 0.81 -13.15
N ILE A 218 8.84 2.04 -13.47
CA ILE A 218 8.30 3.00 -12.48
C ILE A 218 6.87 3.29 -12.93
N ALA A 219 5.89 2.81 -12.17
CA ALA A 219 4.47 2.96 -12.46
C ALA A 219 3.68 2.57 -11.20
N PRO A 220 2.55 3.22 -10.93
CA PRO A 220 1.67 2.85 -9.84
C PRO A 220 0.93 1.54 -10.11
N SER A 221 0.49 0.89 -9.03
CA SER A 221 -0.33 -0.32 -9.07
C SER A 221 -1.81 -0.04 -8.82
N GLY A 222 -2.18 1.20 -8.52
CA GLY A 222 -3.56 1.64 -8.36
C GLY A 222 -3.70 3.15 -8.39
N TYR A 223 -4.93 3.61 -8.47
CA TYR A 223 -5.25 5.01 -8.67
C TYR A 223 -6.48 5.44 -7.88
N LEU A 224 -6.50 6.74 -7.60
CA LEU A 224 -7.68 7.47 -7.17
C LEU A 224 -7.99 8.55 -8.21
N THR A 225 -9.24 8.66 -8.63
CA THR A 225 -9.73 9.62 -9.62
C THR A 225 -10.94 10.40 -9.12
N PHE A 226 -11.04 11.66 -9.55
CA PHE A 226 -12.21 12.50 -9.34
C PHE A 226 -13.18 12.40 -10.51
N VAL A 227 -14.47 12.23 -10.19
CA VAL A 227 -15.56 12.26 -11.15
C VAL A 227 -16.55 13.34 -10.75
N GLY A 228 -16.86 14.22 -11.69
CA GLY A 228 -17.83 15.28 -11.50
C GLY A 228 -18.27 15.89 -12.84
N PRO A 229 -19.31 16.72 -12.84
CA PRO A 229 -19.80 17.41 -14.02
C PRO A 229 -18.67 18.20 -14.72
N GLY A 230 -18.64 18.20 -16.05
CA GLY A 230 -17.60 18.88 -16.83
C GLY A 230 -16.20 18.23 -16.81
N ILE A 231 -15.96 17.21 -15.97
CA ILE A 231 -14.69 16.47 -15.97
C ILE A 231 -14.74 15.36 -17.03
N PRO A 232 -13.79 15.32 -17.99
CA PRO A 232 -13.73 14.24 -18.97
C PRO A 232 -13.56 12.88 -18.29
N SER A 233 -14.60 12.05 -18.35
CA SER A 233 -14.60 10.69 -17.84
C SER A 233 -15.46 9.81 -18.74
N ASN A 234 -15.03 8.56 -18.95
CA ASN A 234 -15.76 7.57 -19.75
C ASN A 234 -16.04 6.28 -18.97
N TYR A 235 -15.99 6.38 -17.64
CA TYR A 235 -16.14 5.28 -16.70
C TYR A 235 -17.14 5.63 -15.61
N THR A 236 -17.79 4.58 -15.12
CA THR A 236 -18.63 4.55 -13.92
C THR A 236 -18.10 3.48 -12.97
N GLU A 237 -18.68 3.36 -11.79
CA GLU A 237 -18.48 2.17 -10.96
C GLU A 237 -18.75 0.88 -11.78
N GLY A 238 -17.90 -0.12 -11.58
CA GLY A 238 -17.89 -1.39 -12.33
C GLY A 238 -17.23 -1.33 -13.71
N SER A 239 -16.86 -0.15 -14.23
CA SER A 239 -16.13 -0.05 -15.49
C SER A 239 -14.72 -0.63 -15.38
N ASP A 240 -14.22 -1.22 -16.46
CA ASP A 240 -12.87 -1.78 -16.52
C ASP A 240 -11.81 -0.68 -16.72
N ALA A 241 -10.92 -0.49 -15.74
CA ALA A 241 -9.86 0.51 -15.78
C ALA A 241 -8.84 0.29 -16.91
N ALA A 242 -8.70 -0.93 -17.45
CA ALA A 242 -7.84 -1.22 -18.59
C ALA A 242 -8.30 -0.57 -19.90
N ALA A 243 -9.60 -0.31 -20.02
CA ALA A 243 -10.22 0.25 -21.22
C ALA A 243 -10.75 1.67 -21.02
N LYS A 244 -10.96 2.08 -19.76
CA LYS A 244 -11.63 3.33 -19.40
C LYS A 244 -10.75 4.16 -18.46
N TYR A 245 -10.00 5.08 -19.04
CA TYR A 245 -9.03 5.93 -18.33
C TYR A 245 -9.06 7.39 -18.83
N LEU A 246 -10.18 7.84 -19.42
CA LEU A 246 -10.29 9.21 -19.93
C LEU A 246 -10.09 10.24 -18.79
N GLY A 247 -9.32 11.30 -19.07
CA GLY A 247 -8.97 12.30 -18.06
C GLY A 247 -7.74 11.95 -17.23
N HIS A 248 -7.19 10.73 -17.37
CA HIS A 248 -5.84 10.43 -16.88
C HIS A 248 -4.82 11.33 -17.58
N PHE A 249 -3.82 11.90 -16.90
CA PHE A 249 -3.53 11.88 -15.47
C PHE A 249 -4.06 13.11 -14.70
N ALA A 250 -4.65 14.07 -15.42
CA ALA A 250 -4.94 15.41 -14.93
C ALA A 250 -5.99 15.47 -13.80
N TYR A 251 -6.94 14.54 -13.76
CA TYR A 251 -8.03 14.54 -12.78
C TYR A 251 -7.88 13.44 -11.72
N TRP A 252 -6.69 12.84 -11.65
CA TRP A 252 -6.41 11.67 -10.83
C TRP A 252 -5.50 12.07 -9.67
N PRO A 253 -6.06 12.38 -8.48
CA PRO A 253 -5.32 12.95 -7.36
C PRO A 253 -4.47 11.95 -6.57
N ALA A 254 -4.34 10.67 -6.95
CA ALA A 254 -3.35 9.81 -6.32
C ALA A 254 -2.92 8.62 -7.17
N SER A 255 -1.60 8.45 -7.28
CA SER A 255 -0.92 7.23 -7.71
C SER A 255 -0.58 6.36 -6.49
N LEU A 256 -0.98 5.09 -6.50
CA LEU A 256 -0.85 4.17 -5.36
C LEU A 256 0.14 3.04 -5.63
N ALA A 257 0.91 2.66 -4.60
CA ALA A 257 1.78 1.49 -4.58
C ALA A 257 2.70 1.35 -5.81
N ASN A 258 3.58 2.33 -6.01
CA ASN A 258 4.59 2.28 -7.10
C ASN A 258 5.61 1.14 -6.90
N GLY A 259 5.88 0.75 -5.65
CA GLY A 259 6.70 -0.40 -5.30
C GLY A 259 8.19 -0.29 -5.65
N TRP A 260 8.61 0.75 -6.37
CA TRP A 260 9.99 0.94 -6.79
C TRP A 260 10.94 1.05 -5.60
N GLY A 261 12.09 0.38 -5.69
CA GLY A 261 13.12 0.41 -4.65
C GLY A 261 13.02 -0.71 -3.63
N ILE A 262 11.95 -1.51 -3.65
CA ILE A 262 11.78 -2.63 -2.72
C ILE A 262 12.79 -3.74 -3.06
N LYS A 263 13.60 -4.08 -2.06
CA LYS A 263 14.56 -5.18 -2.13
C LYS A 263 13.87 -6.51 -1.83
N VAL A 264 14.05 -7.51 -2.68
CA VAL A 264 13.50 -8.85 -2.45
C VAL A 264 14.62 -9.79 -2.05
N ARG A 265 14.67 -10.12 -0.76
CA ARG A 265 15.65 -11.05 -0.21
C ARG A 265 15.08 -12.45 -0.20
N ARG A 266 15.65 -13.30 -1.04
CA ARG A 266 15.35 -14.72 -1.11
C ARG A 266 16.47 -15.49 -0.41
N ALA A 267 16.63 -15.22 0.88
CA ALA A 267 17.69 -15.81 1.69
C ALA A 267 17.14 -16.98 2.48
N ALA A 268 17.76 -18.13 2.31
CA ALA A 268 17.41 -19.35 2.99
C ALA A 268 17.59 -19.20 4.51
N THR A 269 16.59 -19.66 5.24
CA THR A 269 16.59 -19.67 6.70
C THR A 269 16.39 -21.08 7.24
N CYS A 270 16.57 -21.24 8.54
CA CYS A 270 16.27 -22.46 9.27
C CYS A 270 15.26 -22.16 10.38
N ALA A 271 14.35 -23.09 10.64
CA ALA A 271 13.38 -22.99 11.71
C ALA A 271 13.53 -24.18 12.65
N VAL A 272 13.61 -23.91 13.95
CA VAL A 272 13.57 -24.96 14.98
C VAL A 272 12.15 -25.51 15.03
N THR A 273 12.02 -26.82 14.81
CA THR A 273 10.74 -27.54 14.83
C THR A 273 10.50 -28.26 16.15
N ASN A 274 11.57 -28.61 16.87
CA ASN A 274 11.48 -29.15 18.22
C ASN A 274 12.74 -28.84 19.02
N VAL A 275 12.59 -28.64 20.33
CA VAL A 275 13.71 -28.47 21.25
C VAL A 275 13.38 -29.07 22.61
N THR A 276 14.38 -29.60 23.31
CA THR A 276 14.25 -29.91 24.75
C THR A 276 13.81 -28.65 25.50
N PRO A 277 12.59 -28.60 26.06
CA PRO A 277 12.00 -27.34 26.54
C PRO A 277 12.63 -26.84 27.84
N THR A 278 13.22 -27.73 28.63
CA THR A 278 13.87 -27.38 29.90
C THR A 278 15.06 -28.30 30.10
N VAL A 279 16.19 -27.69 30.44
CA VAL A 279 17.45 -28.37 30.72
C VAL A 279 17.76 -28.17 32.20
N THR A 280 17.75 -29.25 32.96
CA THR A 280 18.06 -29.23 34.40
C THR A 280 19.34 -30.02 34.62
N PHE A 281 20.40 -29.33 35.05
CA PHE A 281 21.66 -29.98 35.41
C PHE A 281 21.53 -30.68 36.76
N PRO A 282 22.12 -31.87 36.93
CA PRO A 282 22.30 -32.45 38.26
C PRO A 282 23.16 -31.54 39.13
N PRO A 283 22.96 -31.54 40.45
CA PRO A 283 23.81 -30.76 41.36
C PRO A 283 25.28 -31.20 41.25
N ILE A 284 26.18 -30.24 41.46
CA ILE A 284 27.63 -30.41 41.57
C ILE A 284 28.09 -29.70 42.85
N SER A 285 29.03 -30.29 43.59
CA SER A 285 29.57 -29.63 44.78
C SER A 285 30.62 -28.60 44.40
N VAL A 286 30.93 -27.69 45.32
CA VAL A 286 31.97 -26.66 45.12
C VAL A 286 33.33 -27.32 44.92
N GLU A 287 33.68 -28.32 45.75
CA GLU A 287 34.96 -29.02 45.67
C GLU A 287 35.13 -29.75 44.32
N GLU A 288 34.05 -30.35 43.82
CA GLU A 288 34.05 -31.02 42.52
C GLU A 288 34.20 -30.00 41.38
N LEU A 289 33.53 -28.86 41.46
CA LEU A 289 33.67 -27.80 40.46
C LEU A 289 35.09 -27.18 40.46
N GLU A 290 35.65 -26.89 41.64
CA GLU A 290 37.01 -26.33 41.80
C GLU A 290 38.12 -27.27 41.35
N SER A 291 37.89 -28.58 41.44
CA SER A 291 38.80 -29.60 40.91
C SER A 291 38.63 -29.85 39.40
N GLY A 292 37.78 -29.08 38.71
CA GLY A 292 37.56 -29.15 37.27
C GLY A 292 36.49 -30.17 36.84
N GLY A 293 35.65 -30.63 37.77
CA GLY A 293 34.51 -31.49 37.47
C GLY A 293 33.45 -30.82 36.60
N VAL A 294 32.70 -31.63 35.85
CA VAL A 294 31.75 -31.15 34.83
C VAL A 294 30.40 -31.85 34.97
N ARG A 295 29.31 -31.14 34.64
CA ARG A 295 27.98 -31.72 34.42
C ARG A 295 27.56 -31.53 32.97
N GLN A 296 27.08 -32.59 32.35
CA GLN A 296 26.58 -32.57 30.98
C GLN A 296 25.16 -33.13 30.96
N VAL A 297 24.27 -32.44 30.24
CA VAL A 297 22.90 -32.89 29.98
C VAL A 297 22.70 -32.87 28.47
N PRO A 298 22.25 -33.97 27.86
CA PRO A 298 21.95 -33.98 26.44
C PRO A 298 20.74 -33.09 26.16
N ILE A 299 20.79 -32.37 25.05
CA ILE A 299 19.66 -31.62 24.50
C ILE A 299 19.40 -32.11 23.08
N ASP A 300 18.14 -32.22 22.73
CA ASP A 300 17.71 -32.50 21.37
C ASP A 300 17.18 -31.21 20.75
N ILE A 301 17.74 -30.85 19.60
CA ILE A 301 17.25 -29.76 18.76
C ILE A 301 16.98 -30.34 17.39
N ARG A 302 15.75 -30.19 16.93
CA ARG A 302 15.35 -30.48 15.55
C ARG A 302 15.03 -29.18 14.86
N PHE A 303 15.59 -29.00 13.68
CA PHE A 303 15.36 -27.83 12.86
C PHE A 303 15.35 -28.26 11.40
N ASP A 304 14.60 -27.53 10.61
CA ASP A 304 14.55 -27.69 9.17
C ASP A 304 15.15 -26.43 8.54
N CYS A 305 16.09 -26.63 7.63
CA CYS A 305 16.66 -25.56 6.83
C CYS A 305 16.07 -25.58 5.42
N GLN A 306 15.81 -24.41 4.88
CA GLN A 306 15.26 -24.26 3.54
C GLN A 306 16.27 -24.67 2.47
N THR A 307 16.14 -25.88 1.94
CA THR A 307 16.90 -26.30 0.76
C THR A 307 16.03 -26.11 -0.49
N GLY A 308 16.46 -25.25 -1.43
CA GLY A 308 15.78 -25.04 -2.72
C GLY A 308 15.12 -23.67 -2.95
N ALA A 309 14.61 -23.48 -4.17
CA ALA A 309 13.99 -22.23 -4.62
C ALA A 309 12.65 -21.96 -3.91
N PRO A 310 12.23 -20.69 -3.73
CA PRO A 310 12.95 -19.47 -4.09
C PRO A 310 14.04 -19.09 -3.08
N ALA A 311 14.02 -19.65 -1.87
CA ALA A 311 14.89 -19.24 -0.77
C ALA A 311 16.39 -19.47 -1.01
N SER A 312 16.78 -20.30 -1.98
CA SER A 312 18.19 -20.48 -2.38
C SER A 312 18.61 -19.64 -3.59
N THR A 313 17.76 -18.78 -4.16
CA THR A 313 18.10 -17.95 -5.32
C THR A 313 19.11 -16.87 -4.92
N GLY A 314 20.37 -17.03 -5.31
CA GLY A 314 21.48 -16.12 -4.98
C GLY A 314 22.32 -16.56 -3.76
N LEU A 315 21.99 -17.69 -3.14
CA LEU A 315 22.83 -18.33 -2.14
C LEU A 315 23.65 -19.45 -2.77
N ILE A 316 24.97 -19.33 -2.69
CA ILE A 316 25.91 -20.35 -3.21
C ILE A 316 25.94 -21.57 -2.28
N LYS A 317 25.77 -21.35 -0.96
CA LYS A 317 25.71 -22.39 0.09
C LYS A 317 25.12 -21.82 1.38
N PHE A 318 24.50 -22.65 2.20
CA PHE A 318 24.32 -22.33 3.61
C PHE A 318 25.68 -22.27 4.30
N VAL A 319 25.91 -21.25 5.11
CA VAL A 319 27.14 -21.11 5.88
C VAL A 319 26.77 -20.94 7.34
N SER A 320 27.26 -21.85 8.18
CA SER A 320 27.19 -21.71 9.64
C SER A 320 28.07 -20.56 10.10
N GLY A 321 27.55 -19.68 10.94
CA GLY A 321 28.32 -18.62 11.60
C GLY A 321 27.51 -17.36 11.90
N THR A 322 28.17 -16.38 12.54
CA THR A 322 27.54 -15.13 13.03
C THR A 322 27.83 -13.91 12.16
N SER A 323 28.52 -14.08 11.02
CA SER A 323 28.80 -12.98 10.09
C SER A 323 27.62 -12.70 9.16
N LEU A 324 27.70 -11.61 8.39
CA LEU A 324 26.71 -11.28 7.36
C LEU A 324 26.45 -12.48 6.42
N ASN A 325 25.18 -12.78 6.16
CA ASN A 325 24.73 -13.89 5.30
C ASN A 325 25.08 -15.30 5.82
N GLN A 326 25.39 -15.44 7.11
CA GLN A 326 25.55 -16.73 7.77
C GLN A 326 24.36 -17.01 8.70
N THR A 327 24.12 -18.29 8.98
CA THR A 327 23.08 -18.73 9.92
C THR A 327 23.74 -19.25 11.20
N ALA A 328 23.26 -18.77 12.34
CA ALA A 328 23.66 -19.26 13.65
C ALA A 328 22.42 -19.54 14.49
N MET A 329 22.54 -20.49 15.41
CA MET A 329 21.57 -20.76 16.45
C MET A 329 22.20 -20.44 17.80
N GLY A 330 21.49 -19.70 18.64
CA GLY A 330 21.89 -19.41 20.01
C GLY A 330 20.94 -20.07 21.00
N ILE A 331 21.47 -20.47 22.15
CA ILE A 331 20.67 -20.89 23.31
C ILE A 331 20.60 -19.71 24.26
N LEU A 332 19.38 -19.29 24.60
CA LEU A 332 19.17 -18.22 25.58
C LEU A 332 18.96 -18.84 26.96
N VAL A 333 19.82 -18.48 27.91
CA VAL A 333 19.68 -18.89 29.31
C VAL A 333 18.69 -17.98 30.03
N GLN A 334 17.94 -18.52 31.00
CA GLN A 334 17.05 -17.72 31.83
C GLN A 334 17.82 -16.59 32.54
N PRO A 335 17.35 -15.33 32.49
CA PRO A 335 18.08 -14.19 33.04
C PRO A 335 18.47 -14.34 34.52
N ALA A 336 17.59 -14.95 35.34
CA ALA A 336 17.88 -15.21 36.76
C ALA A 336 19.05 -16.18 36.96
N ASN A 337 19.14 -17.22 36.15
CA ASN A 337 20.23 -18.20 36.22
C ASN A 337 21.55 -17.57 35.74
N ALA A 338 21.49 -16.75 34.69
CA ALA A 338 22.66 -16.01 34.22
C ALA A 338 23.16 -15.00 35.27
N ALA A 339 22.27 -14.30 35.97
CA ALA A 339 22.61 -13.36 37.04
C ALA A 339 23.23 -14.09 38.26
N ALA A 340 22.68 -15.24 38.65
CA ALA A 340 23.25 -16.06 39.72
C ALA A 340 24.66 -16.55 39.35
N ALA A 341 24.85 -17.08 38.14
CA ALA A 341 26.17 -17.51 37.67
C ALA A 341 27.19 -16.35 37.62
N GLN A 342 26.76 -15.14 37.26
CA GLN A 342 27.61 -13.94 37.31
C GLN A 342 28.01 -13.57 38.74
N ALA A 343 27.08 -13.63 39.70
CA ALA A 343 27.38 -13.35 41.10
C ALA A 343 28.40 -14.33 41.70
N GLU A 344 28.36 -15.59 41.26
CA GLU A 344 29.30 -16.64 41.67
C GLU A 344 30.63 -16.64 40.87
N GLY A 345 30.85 -15.66 39.98
CA GLY A 345 32.06 -15.58 39.16
C GLY A 345 32.19 -16.66 38.09
N LEU A 346 31.09 -17.37 37.78
CA LEU A 346 31.03 -18.48 36.82
C LEU A 346 30.71 -18.02 35.39
N ALA A 347 30.58 -16.71 35.16
CA ALA A 347 30.35 -16.16 33.82
C ALA A 347 31.67 -15.89 33.10
N THR A 348 31.80 -16.34 31.85
CA THR A 348 32.93 -15.99 30.99
C THR A 348 32.61 -14.73 30.17
N GLY A 349 33.51 -13.74 30.22
CA GLY A 349 33.37 -12.47 29.50
C GLY A 349 33.54 -12.67 28.00
N GLY A 350 32.44 -12.99 27.31
CA GLY A 350 32.45 -13.20 25.87
C GLY A 350 31.05 -13.41 25.30
N GLY A 351 30.15 -12.43 25.44
CA GLY A 351 28.90 -12.32 24.65
C GLY A 351 27.91 -13.48 24.66
N CYS A 352 28.18 -14.57 25.36
CA CYS A 352 27.37 -15.78 25.37
C CYS A 352 27.50 -16.45 26.73
N ASN A 353 26.50 -16.25 27.60
CA ASN A 353 26.43 -16.84 28.94
C ASN A 353 26.12 -18.35 28.86
N ILE A 354 27.04 -19.14 28.30
CA ILE A 354 26.94 -20.56 27.89
C ILE A 354 26.66 -20.70 26.37
N CYS A 355 27.73 -20.66 25.58
CA CYS A 355 27.70 -21.09 24.17
C CYS A 355 28.25 -22.51 24.04
N PHE A 356 27.44 -23.41 23.49
CA PHE A 356 27.98 -24.48 22.67
C PHE A 356 28.19 -23.88 21.27
N PRO A 357 29.41 -23.82 20.72
CA PRO A 357 29.57 -23.61 19.29
C PRO A 357 29.01 -24.86 18.58
N MET A 358 27.72 -24.84 18.24
CA MET A 358 27.22 -25.75 17.20
C MET A 358 27.69 -25.19 15.87
N VAL A 359 28.84 -25.69 15.43
CA VAL A 359 29.21 -25.64 14.03
C VAL A 359 28.27 -26.62 13.33
N MET A 360 27.34 -26.12 12.52
CA MET A 360 26.59 -26.98 11.61
C MET A 360 27.61 -27.57 10.63
N VAL A 361 27.82 -28.88 10.68
CA VAL A 361 28.63 -29.63 9.69
C VAL A 361 27.70 -30.08 8.56
#